data_AF-A0A1H0UT65-F1
#
_entry.id   AF-A0A1H0UT65-F1
#
_cell.length_a   1.000
_cell.length_b   1.000
_cell.length_c   1.000
_cell.angle_alpha   90.00
_cell.angle_beta   90.00
_cell.angle_gamma   90.00
#
_symmetry.space_group_name_H-M   'P 1'
#
loop_
_entity.id
_entity.type
_entity.pdbx_description
1 polymer ?
#
loop_
_entity_poly.entity_id
_entity_poly.type
_entity_poly.pdbx_seq_one_letter_code
_entity_poly.pdbx_strand_id
1 'polypeptide(L)'
;MGFNAVRLPFSNECLAATSINGSLNYWANRAYGIEGKTPLFLMDAVIARAKANGLHIILDRHRPSSAGQSPLWYTSAYPESKWIADWKMLAARYKNDPTLIGADLHNEPAGAATWSGAAATDWQPAATRGGNAVLASNPNLLIIIEGIENQGNGTSTWWRGGLADVKNKPVTLATPNRVVYSPACTAACTAMAPPGRQVGPS
;
A
#
# COMPACT_ATOMS: atom_id res chain seq x y z
N MET A 1 -20.98 12.60 -2.50
CA MET A 1 -20.55 11.40 -1.74
C MET A 1 -19.46 11.68 -0.69
N GLY A 2 -18.98 12.91 -0.47
CA GLY A 2 -18.21 13.27 0.75
C GLY A 2 -16.82 12.64 0.93
N PHE A 3 -16.37 11.77 0.03
CA PHE A 3 -15.02 11.20 0.07
C PHE A 3 -13.94 12.28 -0.12
N ASN A 4 -12.83 12.17 0.60
CA ASN A 4 -11.68 13.08 0.55
C ASN A 4 -10.36 12.40 0.17
N ALA A 5 -10.36 11.07 0.01
CA ALA A 5 -9.17 10.30 -0.34
C ALA A 5 -9.52 9.09 -1.21
N VAL A 6 -8.56 8.66 -2.02
CA VAL A 6 -8.62 7.45 -2.85
C VAL A 6 -7.39 6.59 -2.58
N ARG A 7 -7.60 5.32 -2.21
CA ARG A 7 -6.57 4.29 -2.29
C ARG A 7 -6.52 3.81 -3.73
N LEU A 8 -5.38 3.93 -4.39
CA LEU A 8 -5.18 3.64 -5.81
C LEU A 8 -4.26 2.42 -5.97
N PRO A 9 -4.83 1.22 -6.17
CA PRO A 9 -4.07 -0.01 -6.41
C PRO A 9 -3.29 0.03 -7.73
N PHE A 10 -2.07 -0.49 -7.73
CA PHE A 10 -1.29 -0.72 -8.93
C PHE A 10 -0.47 -2.02 -8.84
N SER A 11 0.09 -2.46 -9.98
CA SER A 11 1.09 -3.52 -10.02
C SER A 11 2.45 -3.01 -10.51
N ASN A 12 3.54 -3.65 -10.09
CA ASN A 12 4.88 -3.27 -10.59
C ASN A 12 4.99 -3.40 -12.12
N GLU A 13 4.30 -4.39 -12.71
CA GLU A 13 4.20 -4.57 -14.15
C GLU A 13 3.73 -3.30 -14.87
N CYS A 14 2.69 -2.63 -14.34
CA CYS A 14 2.14 -1.41 -14.96
C CYS A 14 3.16 -0.27 -15.04
N LEU A 15 4.18 -0.26 -14.18
CA LEU A 15 5.22 0.78 -14.18
C LEU A 15 6.23 0.63 -15.32
N ALA A 16 6.41 -0.60 -15.82
CA ALA A 16 7.31 -0.90 -16.95
C ALA A 16 6.55 -1.04 -18.29
N ALA A 17 5.22 -1.15 -18.24
CA ALA A 17 4.40 -1.30 -19.43
C ALA A 17 4.45 -0.06 -20.34
N THR A 18 4.58 -0.31 -21.64
CA THR A 18 4.65 0.74 -22.67
C THR A 18 3.29 1.16 -23.21
N SER A 19 2.23 0.41 -22.90
CA SER A 19 0.85 0.69 -23.32
C SER A 19 -0.15 0.29 -22.25
N ILE A 20 -1.27 1.01 -22.19
CA ILE A 20 -2.43 0.62 -21.37
C ILE A 20 -3.07 -0.63 -21.99
N ASN A 21 -3.11 -1.72 -21.22
CA ASN A 21 -3.81 -2.95 -21.59
C ASN A 21 -5.18 -2.98 -20.90
N GLY A 22 -6.25 -3.27 -21.66
CA GLY A 22 -7.61 -3.39 -21.14
C GLY A 22 -8.66 -2.61 -21.93
N SER A 23 -9.89 -2.66 -21.46
CA SER A 23 -11.06 -2.06 -22.13
C SER A 23 -11.28 -0.61 -21.70
N LEU A 24 -10.43 0.29 -22.17
CA LEU A 24 -10.60 1.73 -21.94
C LEU A 24 -11.41 2.38 -23.07
N ASN A 25 -12.48 3.10 -22.74
CA ASN A 25 -13.20 3.91 -23.72
C ASN A 25 -12.45 5.23 -23.96
N TYR A 26 -11.62 5.28 -25.01
CA TYR A 26 -10.83 6.47 -25.35
C TYR A 26 -11.70 7.68 -25.74
N TRP A 27 -12.83 7.45 -26.41
CA TRP A 27 -13.73 8.55 -26.79
C TRP A 27 -14.28 9.27 -25.56
N ALA A 28 -14.70 8.52 -24.54
CA ALA A 28 -15.19 9.09 -23.28
C ALA A 28 -14.08 9.82 -22.49
N ASN A 29 -12.82 9.42 -22.68
CA ASN A 29 -11.67 9.94 -21.94
C ASN A 29 -10.75 10.85 -22.78
N ARG A 30 -11.19 11.28 -23.95
CA ARG A 30 -10.39 12.04 -24.94
C ARG A 30 -9.78 13.33 -24.38
N ALA A 31 -10.43 13.96 -23.40
CA ALA A 31 -9.96 15.17 -22.74
C ALA A 31 -8.65 14.98 -21.95
N TYR A 32 -8.25 13.73 -21.67
CA TYR A 32 -7.07 13.41 -20.88
C TYR A 32 -5.86 13.00 -21.72
N GLY A 33 -6.01 12.85 -23.05
CA GLY A 33 -4.89 12.51 -23.94
C GLY A 33 -4.17 11.20 -23.60
N ILE A 34 -4.90 10.23 -23.05
CA ILE A 34 -4.37 8.94 -22.54
C ILE A 34 -4.27 7.85 -23.62
N GLU A 35 -4.79 8.09 -24.82
CA GLU A 35 -4.68 7.16 -25.94
C GLU A 35 -3.21 7.01 -26.37
N GLY A 36 -2.75 5.76 -26.50
CA GLY A 36 -1.36 5.44 -26.83
C GLY A 36 -0.35 5.77 -25.73
N LYS A 37 -0.80 6.05 -24.49
CA LYS A 37 0.08 6.35 -23.36
C LYS A 37 0.37 5.11 -22.50
N THR A 38 1.33 5.24 -21.60
CA THR A 38 1.71 4.21 -20.63
C THR A 38 0.74 4.20 -19.43
N PRO A 39 0.63 3.09 -18.68
CA PRO A 39 -0.13 3.08 -17.43
C PRO A 39 0.40 4.05 -16.39
N LEU A 40 1.71 4.35 -16.39
CA LEU A 40 2.28 5.38 -15.51
C LEU A 40 1.74 6.78 -15.86
N PHE A 41 1.59 7.11 -17.14
CA PHE A 41 0.93 8.35 -17.55
C PHE A 41 -0.54 8.39 -17.13
N LEU A 42 -1.24 7.26 -17.22
CA LEU A 42 -2.62 7.16 -16.74
C LEU A 42 -2.69 7.42 -15.22
N MET A 43 -1.74 6.91 -14.44
CA MET A 43 -1.63 7.19 -13.00
C MET A 43 -1.43 8.69 -12.74
N ASP A 44 -0.56 9.37 -13.51
CA ASP A 44 -0.39 10.83 -13.41
C ASP A 44 -1.70 11.57 -13.65
N ALA A 45 -2.43 11.18 -14.70
CA ALA A 45 -3.71 11.80 -15.05
C ALA A 45 -4.74 11.62 -13.93
N VAL A 46 -4.80 10.45 -13.30
CA VAL A 46 -5.67 10.17 -12.15
C VAL A 46 -5.30 11.06 -10.95
N ILE A 47 -4.01 11.15 -10.61
CA ILE A 47 -3.55 11.98 -9.48
C ILE A 47 -3.83 13.46 -9.76
N ALA A 48 -3.60 13.94 -10.98
CA ALA A 48 -3.90 15.32 -11.37
C ALA A 48 -5.41 15.62 -11.24
N ARG A 49 -6.28 14.65 -11.55
CA ARG A 49 -7.73 14.81 -11.35
C ARG A 49 -8.12 14.76 -9.89
N ALA A 50 -7.51 13.89 -9.08
CA ALA A 50 -7.73 13.90 -7.64
C ALA A 50 -7.38 15.27 -7.03
N LYS A 51 -6.21 15.82 -7.39
CA LYS A 51 -5.76 17.16 -7.01
C LYS A 51 -6.77 18.25 -7.36
N ALA A 52 -7.23 18.27 -8.61
CA ALA A 52 -8.20 19.27 -9.09
C ALA A 52 -9.55 19.20 -8.36
N ASN A 53 -9.86 18.08 -7.72
CA ASN A 53 -11.08 17.88 -6.95
C ASN A 53 -10.85 17.88 -5.43
N GLY A 54 -9.67 18.27 -4.96
CA GLY A 54 -9.34 18.32 -3.53
C GLY A 54 -9.29 16.95 -2.85
N LEU A 55 -9.03 15.89 -3.61
CA LEU A 55 -8.88 14.52 -3.09
C LEU A 55 -7.40 14.21 -2.84
N HIS A 56 -7.13 13.46 -1.78
CA HIS A 56 -5.83 12.85 -1.53
C HIS A 56 -5.71 11.46 -2.17
N ILE A 57 -4.48 11.03 -2.46
CA ILE A 57 -4.16 9.72 -3.01
C ILE A 57 -3.25 8.96 -2.04
N ILE A 58 -3.57 7.70 -1.82
CA ILE A 58 -2.67 6.68 -1.27
C ILE A 58 -2.38 5.71 -2.40
N LEU A 59 -1.11 5.57 -2.79
CA LEU A 59 -0.72 4.52 -3.73
C LEU A 59 -0.59 3.19 -2.98
N ASP A 60 -1.15 2.13 -3.57
CA ASP A 60 -1.15 0.79 -3.01
C ASP A 60 -0.47 -0.18 -3.96
N ARG A 61 0.69 -0.73 -3.55
CA ARG A 61 1.32 -1.81 -4.30
C ARG A 61 0.52 -3.08 -4.05
N HIS A 62 -0.44 -3.27 -4.93
CA HIS A 62 -1.44 -4.30 -4.80
C HIS A 62 -0.97 -5.66 -5.29
N ARG A 63 -0.15 -5.68 -6.35
CA ARG A 63 0.33 -6.91 -6.98
C ARG A 63 1.74 -6.76 -7.57
N PRO A 64 2.52 -7.85 -7.69
CA PRO A 64 3.71 -7.84 -8.54
C PRO A 64 3.36 -7.65 -10.01
N SER A 65 2.37 -8.41 -10.49
CA SER A 65 1.88 -8.36 -11.87
C SER A 65 0.36 -8.39 -11.91
N SER A 66 -0.20 -8.08 -13.07
CA SER A 66 -1.64 -8.18 -13.36
C SER A 66 -2.20 -9.59 -13.15
N ALA A 67 -1.34 -10.63 -13.25
CA ALA A 67 -1.73 -12.04 -13.11
C ALA A 67 -2.23 -12.41 -11.71
N GLY A 68 -1.79 -11.74 -10.64
CA GLY A 68 -2.24 -12.11 -9.29
C GLY A 68 -1.50 -11.44 -8.15
N GLN A 69 -2.07 -11.60 -6.96
CA GLN A 69 -1.43 -11.19 -5.70
C GLN A 69 -0.28 -12.13 -5.33
N SER A 70 0.57 -11.71 -4.40
CA SER A 70 1.63 -12.54 -3.83
C SER A 70 1.62 -12.50 -2.30
N PRO A 71 1.82 -13.64 -1.62
CA PRO A 71 1.84 -13.68 -0.15
C PRO A 71 2.99 -12.88 0.44
N LEU A 72 4.09 -12.74 -0.30
CA LEU A 72 5.27 -11.94 0.05
C LEU A 72 5.40 -10.73 -0.88
N TRP A 73 6.22 -9.75 -0.48
CA TRP A 73 6.46 -8.53 -1.24
C TRP A 73 7.31 -8.74 -2.52
N TYR A 74 7.79 -9.95 -2.76
CA TYR A 74 8.61 -10.31 -3.91
C TYR A 74 8.15 -11.61 -4.59
N THR A 75 8.57 -11.76 -5.84
CA THR A 75 8.52 -13.01 -6.62
C THR A 75 9.84 -13.18 -7.37
N SER A 76 10.01 -14.28 -8.10
CA SER A 76 11.16 -14.46 -8.99
C SER A 76 11.23 -13.39 -10.10
N ALA A 77 10.08 -13.01 -10.66
CA ALA A 77 9.98 -11.98 -11.69
C ALA A 77 10.09 -10.55 -11.13
N TYR A 78 9.66 -10.34 -9.88
CA TYR A 78 9.69 -9.05 -9.19
C TYR A 78 10.41 -9.20 -7.86
N PRO A 79 11.75 -9.23 -7.86
CA PRO A 79 12.53 -9.34 -6.63
C PRO A 79 12.34 -8.11 -5.72
N GLU A 80 12.68 -8.24 -4.43
CA GLU A 80 12.58 -7.14 -3.46
C GLU A 80 13.30 -5.87 -3.95
N SER A 81 14.44 -6.02 -4.64
CA SER A 81 15.18 -4.91 -5.22
C SER A 81 14.36 -4.10 -6.24
N LYS A 82 13.57 -4.78 -7.08
CA LYS A 82 12.66 -4.13 -8.04
C LYS A 82 11.51 -3.44 -7.33
N TRP A 83 10.93 -4.09 -6.31
CA TRP A 83 9.88 -3.49 -5.47
C TRP A 83 10.35 -2.20 -4.79
N ILE A 84 11.54 -2.20 -4.19
CA ILE A 84 12.15 -1.00 -3.59
C ILE A 84 12.45 0.07 -4.65
N ALA A 85 13.01 -0.31 -5.80
CA ALA A 85 13.34 0.63 -6.87
C ALA A 85 12.08 1.35 -7.41
N ASP A 86 10.99 0.60 -7.59
CA ASP A 86 9.71 1.15 -8.05
C ASP A 86 9.10 2.11 -7.03
N TRP A 87 9.17 1.77 -5.74
CA TRP A 87 8.75 2.67 -4.68
C TRP A 87 9.55 3.96 -4.64
N LYS A 88 10.88 3.88 -4.78
CA LYS A 88 11.74 5.07 -4.86
C LYS A 88 11.40 5.93 -6.07
N MET A 89 11.12 5.32 -7.22
CA MET A 89 10.72 6.01 -8.44
C MET A 89 9.40 6.77 -8.25
N LEU A 90 8.36 6.12 -7.73
CA LEU A 90 7.06 6.76 -7.49
C LEU A 90 7.17 7.88 -6.45
N ALA A 91 7.88 7.65 -5.34
CA ALA A 91 8.09 8.64 -4.31
C ALA A 91 8.83 9.88 -4.85
N ALA A 92 9.85 9.68 -5.70
CA ALA A 92 10.56 10.78 -6.35
C ALA A 92 9.70 11.51 -7.38
N ARG A 93 8.93 10.76 -8.19
CA ARG A 93 8.03 11.29 -9.23
C ARG A 93 7.01 12.28 -8.66
N TYR A 94 6.41 11.95 -7.52
CA TYR A 94 5.36 12.76 -6.89
C TYR A 94 5.87 13.58 -5.69
N LYS A 95 7.19 13.78 -5.54
CA LYS A 95 7.79 14.42 -4.36
C LYS A 95 7.20 15.80 -4.04
N ASN A 96 6.88 16.57 -5.07
CA ASN A 96 6.38 17.94 -4.95
C ASN A 96 4.87 18.03 -5.14
N ASP A 97 4.15 16.90 -5.17
CA ASP A 97 2.70 16.88 -5.27
C ASP A 97 2.07 16.44 -3.94
N PRO A 98 1.50 17.37 -3.14
CA PRO A 98 0.90 17.04 -1.84
C PRO A 98 -0.39 16.21 -1.97
N THR A 99 -0.87 15.98 -3.19
CA THR A 99 -1.99 15.07 -3.47
C THR A 99 -1.64 13.65 -3.07
N LEU A 100 -0.39 13.21 -3.28
CA LEU A 100 0.07 11.91 -2.81
C LEU A 100 0.45 12.01 -1.33
N ILE A 101 -0.33 11.38 -0.46
CA ILE A 101 -0.14 11.44 0.99
C ILE A 101 0.48 10.19 1.59
N GLY A 102 0.47 9.06 0.88
CA GLY A 102 1.01 7.83 1.42
C GLY A 102 1.29 6.71 0.43
N ALA A 103 2.09 5.75 0.92
CA ALA A 103 2.50 4.54 0.25
C ALA A 103 2.10 3.32 1.09
N ASP A 104 1.13 2.56 0.60
CA ASP A 104 0.72 1.26 1.13
C ASP A 104 1.60 0.17 0.49
N LEU A 105 2.58 -0.29 1.27
CA LEU A 105 3.83 -0.85 0.75
C LEU A 105 3.66 -2.18 0.00
N HIS A 106 2.75 -3.03 0.46
CA HIS A 106 2.42 -4.33 -0.15
C HIS A 106 1.05 -4.76 0.37
N ASN A 107 0.13 -5.04 -0.55
CA ASN A 107 -1.20 -5.52 -0.21
C ASN A 107 -1.17 -6.98 0.26
N GLU A 108 -1.82 -7.21 1.39
CA GLU A 108 -2.18 -8.51 1.93
C GLU A 108 -1.00 -9.49 2.08
N PRO A 109 0.05 -9.15 2.85
CA PRO A 109 0.97 -10.17 3.34
C PRO A 109 0.21 -11.35 3.99
N ALA A 110 0.48 -12.56 3.53
CA ALA A 110 -0.30 -13.74 3.91
C ALA A 110 0.48 -15.05 3.81
N GLY A 111 -0.13 -16.16 4.21
CA GLY A 111 0.44 -17.51 4.10
C GLY A 111 1.82 -17.62 4.77
N ALA A 112 2.87 -17.64 3.95
CA ALA A 112 4.26 -17.74 4.40
C ALA A 112 4.80 -16.46 5.04
N ALA A 113 4.13 -15.31 4.89
CA ALA A 113 4.54 -14.06 5.54
C ALA A 113 4.51 -14.22 7.07
N THR A 114 5.56 -13.72 7.72
CA THR A 114 5.73 -13.79 9.17
C THR A 114 6.03 -12.42 9.75
N TRP A 115 5.91 -12.29 11.07
CA TRP A 115 6.35 -11.15 11.84
C TRP A 115 7.29 -11.66 12.92
N SER A 116 8.55 -11.23 12.90
CA SER A 116 9.62 -11.82 13.73
C SER A 116 10.04 -13.25 13.33
N GLY A 117 9.83 -13.64 12.07
CA GLY A 117 10.27 -14.93 11.53
C GLY A 117 11.62 -14.87 10.82
N ALA A 118 11.81 -15.75 9.83
CA ALA A 118 13.02 -15.82 9.02
C ALA A 118 13.14 -14.59 8.11
N ALA A 119 14.36 -14.13 7.82
CA ALA A 119 14.60 -12.91 7.04
C ALA A 119 13.92 -12.89 5.66
N ALA A 120 13.73 -14.05 5.03
CA ALA A 120 13.08 -14.18 3.73
C ALA A 120 11.56 -13.99 3.78
N THR A 121 10.93 -14.14 4.95
CA THR A 121 9.47 -14.08 5.11
C THR A 121 9.02 -13.07 6.16
N ASP A 122 9.93 -12.47 6.93
CA ASP A 122 9.62 -11.50 7.96
C ASP A 122 9.26 -10.14 7.32
N TRP A 123 7.97 -9.80 7.41
CA TRP A 123 7.42 -8.59 6.83
C TRP A 123 7.90 -7.33 7.55
N GLN A 124 8.09 -7.37 8.87
CA GLN A 124 8.50 -6.20 9.65
C GLN A 124 9.82 -5.55 9.16
N PRO A 125 10.93 -6.30 8.97
CA PRO A 125 12.16 -5.72 8.48
C PRO A 125 12.07 -5.35 7.00
N ALA A 126 11.27 -6.06 6.19
CA ALA A 126 11.03 -5.71 4.79
C ALA A 126 10.26 -4.38 4.64
N ALA A 127 9.19 -4.20 5.43
CA ALA A 127 8.45 -2.96 5.56
C ALA A 127 9.36 -1.80 6.02
N THR A 128 10.26 -2.07 6.96
CA THR A 128 11.25 -1.07 7.41
C THR A 128 12.19 -0.65 6.28
N ARG A 129 12.71 -1.62 5.50
CA ARG A 129 13.57 -1.33 4.33
C ARG A 129 12.82 -0.54 3.25
N GLY A 130 11.64 -1.00 2.87
CA GLY A 130 10.79 -0.34 1.86
C GLY A 130 10.36 1.07 2.28
N GLY A 131 9.88 1.22 3.51
CA GLY A 131 9.47 2.51 4.07
C GLY A 131 10.61 3.52 4.12
N ASN A 132 11.79 3.10 4.59
CA ASN A 132 12.97 3.98 4.60
C ASN A 132 13.42 4.37 3.18
N ALA A 133 13.30 3.46 2.20
CA ALA A 133 13.60 3.78 0.81
C ALA A 133 12.62 4.80 0.22
N VAL A 134 11.32 4.68 0.51
CA VAL A 134 10.30 5.67 0.12
C VAL A 134 10.62 7.03 0.73
N LEU A 135 10.87 7.07 2.04
CA LEU A 135 11.12 8.32 2.78
C LEU A 135 12.42 9.01 2.39
N ALA A 136 13.44 8.24 1.99
CA ALA A 136 14.67 8.80 1.43
C ALA A 136 14.42 9.58 0.12
N SER A 137 13.44 9.13 -0.69
CA SER A 137 13.01 9.86 -1.89
C SER A 137 12.06 11.02 -1.56
N ASN A 138 11.08 10.78 -0.69
CA ASN A 138 10.07 11.76 -0.26
C ASN A 138 9.75 11.63 1.24
N PRO A 139 10.32 12.49 2.10
CA PRO A 139 10.17 12.40 3.56
C PRO A 139 8.79 12.84 4.07
N ASN A 140 7.91 13.33 3.19
CA ASN A 140 6.58 13.82 3.57
C ASN A 140 5.49 12.75 3.51
N LEU A 141 5.77 11.59 2.90
CA LEU A 141 4.79 10.51 2.73
C LEU A 141 4.55 9.75 4.04
N LEU A 142 3.30 9.38 4.28
CA LEU A 142 2.95 8.35 5.24
C LEU A 142 3.30 6.97 4.67
N ILE A 143 3.88 6.12 5.49
CA ILE A 143 4.20 4.74 5.16
C ILE A 143 3.16 3.85 5.82
N ILE A 144 2.31 3.26 4.99
CA ILE A 144 1.20 2.43 5.43
C ILE A 144 1.67 0.97 5.45
N ILE A 145 1.58 0.37 6.63
CA ILE A 145 2.01 -0.99 6.91
C ILE A 145 0.79 -1.85 7.21
N GLU A 146 0.58 -2.81 6.33
CA GLU A 146 -0.40 -3.89 6.47
C GLU A 146 0.04 -4.93 7.50
N GLY A 147 -0.93 -5.64 8.09
CA GLY A 147 -0.67 -6.80 8.95
C GLY A 147 -0.35 -8.06 8.16
N ILE A 148 -0.25 -9.19 8.86
CA ILE A 148 -0.08 -10.53 8.26
C ILE A 148 -1.22 -11.46 8.67
N GLU A 149 -1.39 -12.57 7.96
CA GLU A 149 -2.41 -13.60 8.28
C GLU A 149 -2.11 -14.32 9.60
N ASN A 150 -0.93 -14.96 9.69
CA ASN A 150 -0.54 -15.86 10.77
C ASN A 150 0.30 -15.13 11.82
N GLN A 151 -0.19 -15.04 13.05
CA GLN A 151 0.45 -14.30 14.13
C GLN A 151 1.39 -15.19 14.96
N GLY A 152 2.40 -14.59 15.59
CA GLY A 152 3.38 -15.28 16.43
C GLY A 152 2.80 -15.96 17.67
N ASN A 153 1.59 -15.58 18.09
CA ASN A 153 0.85 -16.21 19.18
C ASN A 153 0.03 -17.45 18.75
N GLY A 154 0.16 -17.89 17.50
CA GLY A 154 -0.56 -19.04 16.95
C GLY A 154 -1.99 -18.75 16.49
N THR A 155 -2.45 -17.50 16.56
CA THR A 155 -3.74 -17.09 15.98
C THR A 155 -3.59 -16.72 14.50
N SER A 156 -4.65 -16.91 13.72
CA SER A 156 -4.73 -16.46 12.34
C SER A 156 -5.92 -15.53 12.16
N THR A 157 -5.78 -14.58 11.24
CA THR A 157 -6.82 -13.61 10.88
C THR A 157 -7.03 -13.61 9.37
N TRP A 158 -7.86 -12.69 8.85
CA TRP A 158 -7.90 -12.41 7.41
C TRP A 158 -6.49 -12.01 6.90
N TRP A 159 -6.25 -12.14 5.60
CA TRP A 159 -5.06 -11.52 5.01
C TRP A 159 -5.01 -10.04 5.37
N ARG A 160 -3.81 -9.52 5.71
CA ARG A 160 -3.60 -8.16 6.28
C ARG A 160 -4.16 -7.90 7.69
N GLY A 161 -5.01 -8.75 8.25
CA GLY A 161 -5.79 -8.41 9.45
C GLY A 161 -4.99 -8.36 10.75
N GLY A 162 -3.91 -9.13 10.85
CA GLY A 162 -3.24 -9.38 12.11
C GLY A 162 -2.09 -8.40 12.39
N LEU A 163 -2.24 -7.63 13.47
CA LEU A 163 -1.25 -6.69 14.00
C LEU A 163 -0.82 -7.03 15.44
N ALA A 164 -1.11 -8.24 15.94
CA ALA A 164 -0.82 -8.62 17.32
C ALA A 164 0.68 -8.55 17.64
N ASP A 165 1.52 -8.87 16.66
CA ASP A 165 2.98 -8.90 16.82
C ASP A 165 3.63 -7.51 16.77
N VAL A 166 2.91 -6.48 16.29
CA VAL A 166 3.39 -5.08 16.24
C VAL A 166 3.79 -4.58 17.61
N LYS A 167 3.06 -4.97 18.67
CA LYS A 167 3.35 -4.57 20.05
C LYS A 167 4.77 -4.94 20.47
N ASN A 168 5.28 -6.08 20.02
CA ASN A 168 6.56 -6.63 20.44
C ASN A 168 7.69 -6.22 19.48
N LYS A 169 7.40 -6.05 18.19
CA LYS A 169 8.38 -5.66 17.17
C LYS A 169 7.76 -4.63 16.21
N PRO A 170 7.63 -3.35 16.61
CA PRO A 170 7.04 -2.33 15.74
C PRO A 170 7.96 -2.02 14.55
N VAL A 171 7.38 -1.54 13.45
CA VAL A 171 8.16 -0.97 12.34
C VAL A 171 8.70 0.37 12.80
N THR A 172 10.01 0.54 12.70
CA THR A 172 10.69 1.78 13.09
C THR A 172 11.39 2.36 11.87
N LEU A 173 10.93 3.53 11.43
CA LEU A 173 11.48 4.23 10.27
C LEU A 173 12.50 5.28 10.70
N ALA A 174 13.46 5.58 9.82
CA ALA A 174 14.48 6.60 10.05
C ALA A 174 13.87 8.01 10.14
N THR A 175 12.77 8.27 9.41
CA THR A 175 11.97 9.50 9.59
C THR A 175 10.85 9.23 10.60
N PRO A 176 10.82 9.93 11.73
CA PRO A 176 9.81 9.70 12.77
C PRO A 176 8.43 10.19 12.32
N ASN A 177 7.37 9.70 12.99
CA ASN A 177 5.98 10.13 12.77
C ASN A 177 5.49 9.93 11.32
N ARG A 178 5.87 8.81 10.70
CA ARG A 178 5.45 8.44 9.33
C ARG A 178 4.76 7.08 9.21
N VAL A 179 4.79 6.24 10.25
CA VAL A 179 4.15 4.91 10.22
C VAL A 179 2.65 5.04 10.46
N VAL A 180 1.85 4.40 9.59
CA VAL A 180 0.42 4.17 9.78
C VAL A 180 0.16 2.67 9.66
N TYR A 181 -0.48 2.06 10.64
CA TYR A 181 -0.90 0.66 10.54
C TYR A 181 -2.28 0.55 9.93
N SER A 182 -2.47 -0.39 8.99
CA SER A 182 -3.72 -0.57 8.26
C SER A 182 -4.11 -2.05 8.24
N PRO A 183 -4.89 -2.53 9.23
CA PRO A 183 -5.45 -3.87 9.19
C PRO A 183 -6.65 -3.93 8.22
N ALA A 184 -6.82 -5.04 7.51
CA ALA A 184 -8.08 -5.35 6.85
C ALA A 184 -8.98 -6.06 7.83
N CYS A 185 -10.26 -5.71 7.78
CA CYS A 185 -11.27 -6.57 8.34
C CYS A 185 -12.48 -6.63 7.42
N THR A 186 -12.95 -7.83 7.14
CA THR A 186 -14.27 -8.07 6.54
C THR A 186 -15.32 -8.18 7.66
N ALA A 187 -16.61 -8.25 7.30
CA ALA A 187 -17.79 -7.97 8.13
C ALA A 187 -17.90 -8.62 9.53
N ALA A 188 -16.99 -9.51 9.94
CA ALA A 188 -16.98 -10.14 11.26
C ALA A 188 -16.35 -9.29 12.39
N CYS A 189 -15.69 -8.16 12.12
CA CYS A 189 -15.07 -7.35 13.20
C CYS A 189 -16.05 -6.68 14.16
N THR A 190 -17.33 -6.55 13.81
CA THR A 190 -18.36 -5.97 14.69
C THR A 190 -18.55 -6.78 15.98
N ALA A 191 -18.08 -8.04 16.01
CA ALA A 191 -18.19 -8.92 17.18
C ALA A 191 -16.97 -8.91 18.11
N MET A 192 -15.86 -8.25 17.76
CA MET A 192 -14.60 -8.29 18.53
C MET A 192 -14.19 -6.95 19.17
N ALA A 193 -15.01 -5.91 19.04
CA ALA A 193 -14.84 -4.75 19.91
C ALA A 193 -15.11 -5.18 21.36
N PRO A 194 -14.18 -5.00 22.31
CA PRO A 194 -14.48 -5.28 23.72
C PRO A 194 -15.70 -4.45 24.13
N PRO A 195 -16.66 -5.01 24.89
CA PRO A 195 -17.82 -4.24 25.33
C PRO A 195 -17.31 -3.00 26.06
N GLY A 196 -17.55 -1.84 25.45
CA GLY A 196 -17.22 -0.56 26.04
C GLY A 196 -17.86 -0.49 27.42
N ARG A 197 -17.04 -0.22 28.44
CA ARG A 197 -17.51 0.03 29.80
C ARG A 197 -18.47 1.23 29.71
N GLN A 198 -19.78 0.97 29.83
CA GLN A 198 -20.75 2.04 30.02
C GLN A 198 -20.41 2.70 31.35
N VAL A 199 -19.92 3.94 31.29
CA VAL A 199 -19.85 4.83 32.45
C VAL A 199 -21.20 5.54 32.48
N GLY A 200 -22.07 5.13 33.40
CA GLY A 200 -23.35 5.79 33.63
C GLY A 200 -23.16 7.19 34.22
N PRO A 201 -24.09 8.13 33.99
CA PRO A 201 -24.02 9.46 34.57
C PRO A 201 -24.29 9.39 36.08
N SER A 202 -23.43 10.04 36.85
CA SER A 202 -23.64 10.41 38.26
C SER A 202 -24.64 11.54 38.40
#